data_AF-A0A9J6G5C6-F1
#
_entry.id   AF-A0A9J6G5C6-F1
#
_cell.length_a   1.000
_cell.length_b   1.000
_cell.length_c   1.000
_cell.angle_alpha   90.00
_cell.angle_beta   90.00
_cell.angle_gamma   90.00
#
_symmetry.space_group_name_H-M   'P 1'
#
loop_
_entity.id
_entity.type
_entity.pdbx_description
1 polymer ?
#
loop_
_entity_poly.entity_id
_entity_poly.type
_entity_poly.pdbx_seq_one_letter_code
_entity_poly.pdbx_strand_id
1 'polypeptide(L)'
;MSGSASIIYKAKHKFLLGFEAVLLVGITVYVFATDLAVTSSEASSAPKLSQEGVDCTAAAGGHPGSCYSLRGELLGSMDLSGDPCDDFYEYACGLWAESHPGYKDQLHYLQVMLP
;
A
#
# COMPACT_ATOMS: atom_id res chain seq x y z
N MET A 1 -12.80 -62.17 7.07
CA MET A 1 -13.55 -60.97 6.62
C MET A 1 -12.75 -59.73 7.00
N SER A 2 -11.68 -59.39 6.28
CA SER A 2 -10.80 -58.25 6.62
C SER A 2 -10.03 -57.81 5.37
N GLY A 3 -10.73 -57.23 4.40
CA GLY A 3 -10.12 -56.81 3.12
C GLY A 3 -10.84 -55.63 2.47
N SER A 4 -12.14 -55.50 2.69
CA SER A 4 -12.98 -54.47 2.05
C SER A 4 -12.74 -53.05 2.58
N ALA A 5 -12.41 -52.90 3.87
CA ALA A 5 -12.24 -51.58 4.50
C ALA A 5 -10.98 -50.83 4.02
N SER A 6 -9.88 -51.55 3.76
CA SER A 6 -8.62 -50.95 3.30
C SER A 6 -8.67 -50.44 1.86
N ILE A 7 -9.48 -51.08 1.00
CA ILE A 7 -9.64 -50.66 -0.40
C ILE A 7 -10.53 -49.41 -0.49
N ILE A 8 -11.59 -49.35 0.33
CA ILE A 8 -12.48 -48.19 0.40
C ILE A 8 -11.73 -46.96 0.97
N TYR A 9 -10.87 -47.12 1.98
CA TYR A 9 -10.07 -46.01 2.51
C TYR A 9 -9.05 -45.50 1.49
N LYS A 10 -8.34 -46.37 0.77
CA LYS A 10 -7.41 -45.96 -0.30
C LYS A 10 -8.12 -45.27 -1.47
N ALA A 11 -9.31 -45.71 -1.84
CA ALA A 11 -10.10 -45.07 -2.88
C ALA A 11 -10.63 -43.70 -2.44
N LYS A 12 -11.16 -43.59 -1.22
CA LYS A 12 -11.61 -42.31 -0.64
C LYS A 12 -10.46 -41.32 -0.42
N HIS A 13 -9.28 -41.78 0.00
CA HIS A 13 -8.09 -40.95 0.19
C HIS A 13 -7.53 -40.43 -1.14
N LYS A 14 -7.49 -41.27 -2.19
CA LYS A 14 -7.10 -40.82 -3.54
C LYS A 14 -8.11 -39.83 -4.13
N PHE A 15 -9.39 -39.99 -3.84
CA PHE A 15 -10.44 -39.08 -4.28
C PHE A 15 -10.41 -37.74 -3.51
N LEU A 16 -10.18 -37.77 -2.20
CA LEU A 16 -9.99 -36.57 -1.36
C LEU A 16 -8.73 -35.79 -1.75
N LEU A 17 -7.61 -36.47 -1.99
CA LEU A 17 -6.38 -35.83 -2.49
C LEU A 17 -6.56 -35.24 -3.89
N GLY A 18 -7.35 -35.88 -4.74
CA GLY A 18 -7.69 -35.34 -6.05
C GLY A 18 -8.57 -34.09 -5.96
N PHE A 19 -9.54 -34.08 -5.05
CA PHE A 19 -10.42 -32.92 -4.84
C PHE A 19 -9.68 -31.73 -4.25
N GLU A 20 -8.81 -31.94 -3.25
CA GLU A 20 -7.92 -30.90 -2.72
C GLU A 20 -7.00 -30.35 -3.81
N ALA A 21 -6.42 -31.22 -4.65
CA ALA A 21 -5.59 -30.77 -5.77
C ALA A 21 -6.40 -29.95 -6.81
N VAL A 22 -7.64 -30.37 -7.13
CA VAL A 22 -8.52 -29.65 -8.06
C VAL A 22 -8.97 -28.31 -7.47
N LEU A 23 -9.25 -28.23 -6.17
CA LEU A 23 -9.57 -26.98 -5.49
C LEU A 23 -8.37 -26.03 -5.47
N LEU A 24 -7.17 -26.52 -5.15
CA LEU A 24 -5.96 -25.70 -5.16
C LEU A 24 -5.60 -25.22 -6.57
N VAL A 25 -5.73 -26.07 -7.59
CA VAL A 25 -5.55 -25.67 -9.01
C VAL A 25 -6.63 -24.67 -9.43
N GLY A 26 -7.88 -24.85 -9.00
CA GLY A 26 -8.97 -23.92 -9.28
C GLY A 26 -8.79 -22.56 -8.61
N ILE A 27 -8.37 -22.54 -7.33
CA ILE A 27 -8.09 -21.32 -6.56
C ILE A 27 -6.91 -20.57 -7.17
N THR A 28 -5.81 -21.26 -7.53
CA THR A 28 -4.66 -20.62 -8.17
C THR A 28 -5.03 -20.02 -9.52
N VAL A 29 -5.76 -20.74 -10.38
CA VAL A 29 -6.26 -20.20 -11.67
C VAL A 29 -7.19 -19.01 -11.46
N TYR A 30 -8.06 -19.03 -10.44
CA TYR A 30 -8.94 -17.92 -10.11
C TYR A 30 -8.17 -16.67 -9.67
N VAL A 31 -7.19 -16.82 -8.76
CA VAL A 31 -6.33 -15.71 -8.30
C VAL A 31 -5.57 -15.11 -9.48
N PHE A 32 -4.90 -15.92 -10.31
CA PHE A 32 -4.19 -15.44 -11.50
C PHE A 32 -5.13 -14.75 -12.51
N ALA A 33 -6.34 -15.26 -12.71
CA ALA A 33 -7.33 -14.64 -13.60
C ALA A 33 -7.86 -13.31 -13.04
N THR A 34 -8.05 -13.19 -11.72
CA THR A 34 -8.42 -11.93 -11.08
C THR A 34 -7.28 -10.90 -11.11
N ASP A 35 -6.03 -11.34 -10.94
CA ASP A 35 -4.87 -10.45 -11.07
C ASP A 35 -4.75 -9.89 -12.50
N LEU A 36 -4.98 -10.73 -13.52
CA LEU A 36 -5.06 -10.31 -14.93
C LEU A 36 -6.22 -9.35 -15.21
N ALA A 37 -7.36 -9.49 -14.51
CA ALA A 37 -8.47 -8.55 -14.61
C ALA A 37 -8.18 -7.23 -13.87
N VAL A 38 -7.40 -7.27 -12.79
CA VAL A 38 -6.93 -6.10 -12.04
C VAL A 38 -5.96 -5.26 -12.88
N THR A 39 -5.12 -5.86 -13.75
CA THR A 39 -4.26 -5.08 -14.66
C THR A 39 -5.03 -4.32 -15.75
N SER A 40 -6.32 -4.63 -15.97
CA SER A 40 -7.19 -3.91 -16.92
C SER A 40 -8.12 -2.89 -16.25
N SER A 41 -8.23 -2.94 -14.91
CA SER A 41 -8.91 -1.92 -14.10
C SER A 41 -7.95 -0.97 -13.39
N GLU A 42 -6.65 -1.28 -13.36
CA GLU A 42 -5.56 -0.32 -13.05
C GLU A 42 -5.10 0.51 -14.26
N ALA A 43 -6.07 1.00 -15.02
CA ALA A 43 -6.01 2.39 -15.46
C ALA A 43 -6.66 3.34 -14.42
N SER A 44 -7.16 2.84 -13.28
CA SER A 44 -8.00 3.63 -12.36
C SER A 44 -8.00 3.21 -10.88
N SER A 45 -6.84 2.90 -10.27
CA SER A 45 -6.76 2.82 -8.78
C SER A 45 -5.45 3.28 -8.14
N ALA A 46 -4.38 3.56 -8.90
CA ALA A 46 -3.56 4.69 -8.50
C ALA A 46 -4.48 5.92 -8.53
N PRO A 47 -4.62 6.72 -7.47
CA PRO A 47 -5.14 8.07 -7.67
C PRO A 47 -4.26 8.66 -8.75
N LYS A 48 -4.82 8.92 -9.94
CA LYS A 48 -4.16 9.82 -10.87
C LYS A 48 -3.90 11.04 -10.02
N LEU A 49 -2.64 11.29 -9.75
CA LEU A 49 -2.19 12.58 -9.29
C LEU A 49 -2.36 13.50 -10.49
N SER A 50 -3.63 13.75 -10.85
CA SER A 50 -4.02 14.89 -11.62
C SER A 50 -3.45 16.05 -10.82
N GLN A 51 -2.44 16.67 -11.40
CA GLN A 51 -2.15 18.08 -11.18
C GLN A 51 -3.36 18.89 -11.67
N GLU A 52 -4.51 18.67 -11.06
CA GLU A 52 -5.63 19.58 -11.00
C GLU A 52 -5.66 19.98 -9.53
N GLY A 53 -5.37 21.26 -9.29
CA GLY A 53 -4.99 21.79 -7.99
C GLY A 53 -5.94 21.35 -6.88
N VAL A 54 -5.34 20.96 -5.76
CA VAL A 54 -6.05 20.87 -4.48
C VAL A 54 -6.71 22.22 -4.24
N ASP A 55 -8.04 22.28 -4.41
CA ASP A 55 -8.82 23.48 -4.08
C ASP A 55 -9.01 23.51 -2.56
N CYS A 56 -8.10 24.19 -1.87
CA CYS A 56 -8.09 24.31 -0.41
C CYS A 56 -9.31 25.10 0.13
N THR A 57 -10.15 25.62 -0.77
CA THR A 57 -11.40 26.32 -0.51
C THR A 57 -12.62 25.40 -0.39
N ALA A 58 -12.51 24.11 -0.73
CA ALA A 58 -13.65 23.17 -0.72
C ALA A 58 -13.75 22.27 0.52
N ALA A 59 -12.71 22.20 1.36
CA ALA A 59 -12.79 21.46 2.62
C ALA A 59 -13.62 22.27 3.62
N ALA A 60 -14.69 21.67 4.16
CA ALA A 60 -15.59 22.25 5.17
C ALA A 60 -14.93 22.42 6.57
N GLY A 61 -13.68 22.88 6.58
CA GLY A 61 -12.83 23.21 7.73
C GLY A 61 -11.60 24.04 7.32
N GLY A 62 -11.64 24.74 6.18
CA GLY A 62 -10.51 25.47 5.64
C GLY A 62 -10.11 26.69 6.48
N HIS A 63 -8.84 26.75 6.86
CA HIS A 63 -8.19 27.97 7.36
C HIS A 63 -8.11 28.97 6.18
N PRO A 64 -8.61 30.22 6.31
CA PRO A 64 -8.44 31.21 5.27
C PRO A 64 -6.95 31.56 5.17
N GLY A 65 -6.32 31.28 4.03
CA GLY A 65 -5.07 31.93 3.65
C GLY A 65 -3.85 31.08 3.32
N SER A 66 -3.88 29.75 3.35
CA SER A 66 -2.78 28.99 2.74
C SER A 66 -3.22 27.65 2.16
N CYS A 67 -2.94 27.48 0.87
CA CYS A 67 -2.82 26.16 0.29
C CYS A 67 -1.48 25.57 0.71
N TYR A 68 -1.50 24.86 1.82
CA TYR A 68 -0.35 24.07 2.27
C TYR A 68 -0.14 22.91 1.29
N SER A 69 0.99 22.94 0.56
CA SER A 69 1.35 21.88 -0.38
C SER A 69 2.03 20.73 0.37
N LEU A 70 1.20 19.85 0.95
CA LEU A 70 1.70 18.65 1.64
C LEU A 70 2.66 17.84 0.75
N ARG A 71 2.38 17.76 -0.55
CA ARG A 71 3.25 17.06 -1.50
C ARG A 71 4.63 17.70 -1.59
N GLY A 72 4.71 19.03 -1.68
CA GLY A 72 5.97 19.74 -1.78
C GLY A 72 6.80 19.62 -0.52
N GLU A 73 6.15 19.71 0.64
CA GLU A 73 6.82 19.59 1.93
C GLU A 73 7.33 18.17 2.21
N LEU A 74 6.52 17.17 1.85
CA LEU A 74 6.93 15.78 1.94
C LEU A 74 8.14 15.52 1.03
N LEU A 75 8.06 15.90 -0.24
CA LEU A 75 9.17 15.70 -1.18
C LEU A 75 10.43 16.47 -0.80
N GLY A 76 10.29 17.66 -0.21
CA GLY A 76 11.44 18.46 0.25
C GLY A 76 12.16 17.87 1.46
N SER A 77 11.49 17.00 2.22
CA SER A 77 12.07 16.37 3.41
C SER A 77 12.69 15.00 3.13
N MET A 78 12.38 14.37 1.99
CA MET A 78 12.82 13.02 1.62
C MET A 78 14.23 13.00 1.04
N ASP A 79 15.05 12.04 1.50
CA ASP A 79 16.28 11.65 0.82
C ASP A 79 16.04 10.42 -0.08
N LEU A 80 15.80 10.67 -1.36
CA LEU A 80 15.55 9.61 -2.35
C LEU A 80 16.80 8.79 -2.70
N SER A 81 17.97 9.13 -2.15
CA SER A 81 19.18 8.32 -2.29
C SER A 81 19.28 7.18 -1.27
N GLY A 82 18.54 7.27 -0.16
CA GLY A 82 18.43 6.21 0.85
C GLY A 82 17.51 5.06 0.41
N ASP A 83 17.76 3.84 0.91
CA ASP A 83 16.85 2.71 0.72
C ASP A 83 15.77 2.70 1.82
N PRO A 84 14.47 2.83 1.48
CA PRO A 84 13.39 2.79 2.47
C PRO A 84 13.24 1.45 3.19
N CYS A 85 13.80 0.36 2.66
CA CYS A 85 13.76 -0.96 3.28
C CYS A 85 14.83 -1.13 4.37
N ASP A 86 15.91 -0.34 4.28
CA ASP A 86 17.01 -0.36 5.24
C ASP A 86 16.81 0.70 6.35
N ASP A 87 16.57 1.96 5.97
CA ASP A 87 16.28 3.06 6.89
C ASP A 87 15.18 3.97 6.33
N PHE A 88 13.94 3.65 6.68
CA PHE A 88 12.79 4.44 6.28
C PHE A 88 12.82 5.86 6.84
N TYR A 89 13.45 6.08 8.00
CA TYR A 89 13.52 7.42 8.58
C TYR A 89 14.43 8.32 7.74
N GLU A 90 15.60 7.83 7.35
CA GLU A 90 16.51 8.57 6.47
C GLU A 90 15.86 8.83 5.11
N TYR A 91 15.23 7.82 4.51
CA TYR A 91 14.55 8.00 3.22
C TYR A 91 13.42 9.06 3.29
N ALA A 92 12.62 9.06 4.36
CA ALA A 92 11.47 9.95 4.48
C ALA A 92 11.85 11.36 4.96
N CYS A 93 12.89 11.49 5.78
CA CYS A 93 13.18 12.70 6.56
C CYS A 93 14.65 13.17 6.49
N GLY A 94 15.53 12.49 5.74
CA GLY A 94 16.96 12.78 5.72
C GLY A 94 17.30 14.22 5.35
N LEU A 95 16.45 14.87 4.54
CA LEU A 95 16.60 16.28 4.14
C LEU A 95 15.70 17.25 4.93
N TRP A 96 15.05 16.79 6.00
CA TRP A 96 14.12 17.62 6.76
C TRP A 96 14.79 18.86 7.36
N ALA A 97 16.00 18.72 7.92
CA ALA A 97 16.73 19.85 8.49
C ALA A 97 17.15 20.90 7.43
N GLU A 98 17.34 20.46 6.19
CA GLU A 98 17.70 21.34 5.06
C GLU A 98 16.47 22.09 4.53
N SER A 99 15.33 21.42 4.46
CA SER A 99 14.05 22.02 4.03
C SER A 99 13.40 22.88 5.12
N HIS A 100 13.71 22.64 6.40
CA HIS A 100 13.11 23.32 7.56
C HIS A 100 14.19 23.93 8.49
N PRO A 101 14.96 24.92 8.01
CA PRO A 101 16.02 25.53 8.80
C PRO A 101 15.46 26.22 10.05
N GLY A 102 16.05 25.94 11.21
CA GLY A 102 15.66 26.53 12.49
C GLY A 102 14.70 25.67 13.33
N TYR A 103 14.20 24.57 12.77
CA TYR A 103 13.45 23.57 13.52
C TYR A 103 14.36 22.38 13.84
N LYS A 104 14.16 21.77 15.01
CA LYS A 104 15.01 20.68 15.51
C LYS A 104 14.41 19.31 15.19
N ASP A 105 13.09 19.27 15.18
CA ASP A 105 12.27 18.10 14.91
C ASP A 105 10.86 18.55 14.44
N GLN A 106 10.09 17.60 13.93
CA GLN A 106 8.73 17.81 13.44
C GLN A 106 7.77 18.31 14.54
N LEU A 107 8.02 18.00 15.81
CA LEU A 107 7.17 18.45 16.92
C LEU A 107 7.33 19.95 17.17
N HIS A 108 8.56 20.44 17.11
CA HIS A 108 8.87 21.87 17.20
C HIS A 108 8.23 22.65 16.05
N TYR A 109 8.19 22.08 14.84
CA TYR A 109 7.56 22.69 13.68
C TYR A 109 6.02 22.75 13.78
N LEU A 110 5.39 21.66 14.21
CA LEU A 110 3.94 21.62 14.43
C LEU A 110 3.48 22.61 15.51
N GLN A 111 4.29 22.81 16.56
CA GLN A 111 3.99 23.75 17.63
C GLN A 111 4.09 25.23 17.20
N VAL A 112 4.82 25.52 16.11
CA VAL A 112 4.95 26.88 15.55
C VAL A 112 3.89 27.18 14.49
N MET A 113 3.42 26.17 13.75
CA MET A 113 2.40 26.36 12.72
C MET A 113 0.95 26.18 13.19
N LEU A 114 0.71 25.55 14.34
CA LEU A 114 -0.61 25.47 14.96
C LEU A 114 -0.71 26.56 16.05
N PRO A 115 -1.36 27.71 15.79
CA PRO A 115 -1.66 28.69 16.83
C PRO A 115 -2.69 28.18 17.85
#